data_AF-A0A257GVU3-F1
#
_entry.id   AF-A0A257GVU3-F1
#
_cell.length_a   1.000
_cell.length_b   1.000
_cell.length_c   1.000
_cell.angle_alpha   90.00
_cell.angle_beta   90.00
_cell.angle_gamma   90.00
#
_symmetry.space_group_name_H-M   'P 1'
#
loop_
_entity.id
_entity.type
_entity.pdbx_description
1 polymer ?
#
loop_
_entity_poly.entity_id
_entity_poly.type
_entity_poly.pdbx_seq_one_letter_code
_entity_poly.pdbx_strand_id
1 'polypeptide(L)' 'MIAQELEVSLHMAFVEARQQRHEFITVEHLLLALLDNPSAAEVLKACAAH' A
#
# COMPACT_ATOMS: atom_id res chain seq x y z
N MET A 1 1.71 -17.94 3.75
CA MET A 1 1.40 -17.36 2.42
C MET A 1 0.71 -16.03 2.68
N ILE A 2 1.14 -14.96 2.02
CA ILE A 2 0.50 -13.65 2.15
C ILE A 2 -0.81 -13.66 1.35
N ALA A 3 -1.81 -12.90 1.78
CA ALA A 3 -3.07 -12.77 1.04
C ALA A 3 -2.84 -12.12 -0.33
N GLN A 4 -3.52 -12.60 -1.36
CA GLN A 4 -3.39 -12.10 -2.75
C GLN A 4 -3.63 -10.59 -2.85
N GLU A 5 -4.58 -10.06 -2.08
CA GLU A 5 -4.90 -8.63 -2.05
C GLU A 5 -3.73 -7.77 -1.55
N LEU A 6 -2.98 -8.27 -0.56
CA LEU A 6 -1.79 -7.60 -0.05
C LEU A 6 -0.63 -7.71 -1.05
N GLU A 7 -0.51 -8.81 -1.78
CA GLU A 7 0.48 -8.96 -2.85
C GLU A 7 0.27 -7.92 -3.97
N VAL A 8 -0.99 -7.68 -4.38
CA VAL A 8 -1.34 -6.62 -5.34
C VAL A 8 -0.93 -5.24 -4.81
N SER A 9 -1.22 -4.96 -3.54
CA SER A 9 -0.89 -3.66 -2.91
C SER A 9 0.64 -3.43 -2.88
N LEU A 10 1.41 -4.47 -2.53
CA LEU A 10 2.87 -4.44 -2.56
C LEU A 10 3.43 -4.21 -3.97
N HIS A 11 2.83 -4.86 -4.98
CA HIS A 11 3.24 -4.68 -6.37
C HIS A 11 2.99 -3.24 -6.83
N MET A 12 1.85 -2.65 -6.48
CA MET A 12 1.53 -1.26 -6.81
C MET A 12 2.52 -0.28 -6.18
N ALA A 13 2.83 -0.44 -4.88
CA ALA A 13 3.84 0.38 -4.19
C ALA A 13 5.22 0.31 -4.88
N PHE A 14 5.60 -0.89 -5.34
CA PHE A 14 6.86 -1.11 -6.05
C PHE A 14 6.88 -0.42 -7.42
N VAL A 15 5.82 -0.60 -8.21
CA VAL A 15 5.70 0.00 -9.55
C VAL A 15 5.73 1.52 -9.45
N GLU A 16 4.98 2.11 -8.53
CA GLU A 16 4.93 3.56 -8.31
C GLU A 16 6.32 4.12 -7.94
N ALA A 17 6.98 3.53 -6.93
CA ALA A 17 8.31 3.95 -6.50
C ALA A 17 9.35 3.86 -7.64
N ARG A 18 9.28 2.80 -8.46
CA ARG A 18 10.14 2.62 -9.64
C ARG A 18 9.87 3.67 -10.72
N GLN A 19 8.61 3.98 -10.99
CA GLN A 19 8.23 5.01 -11.98
C GLN A 19 8.76 6.38 -11.57
N GLN A 20 8.74 6.70 -10.27
CA GLN A 20 9.30 7.94 -9.73
C GLN A 20 10.82 7.89 -9.53
N ARG A 21 11.47 6.76 -9.85
CA ARG A 21 12.92 6.53 -9.69
C ARG A 21 13.39 6.72 -8.24
N HIS A 22 12.56 6.34 -7.29
CA HIS A 22 12.95 6.31 -5.89
C HIS A 22 14.02 5.24 -5.69
N GLU A 23 15.08 5.62 -4.98
CA GLU A 23 16.19 4.73 -4.65
C GLU A 23 15.75 3.60 -3.73
N PHE A 24 14.77 3.88 -2.86
CA PHE A 24 14.25 2.95 -1.88
C PHE A 24 12.73 2.87 -1.94
N ILE A 25 12.23 1.68 -1.62
CA ILE A 25 10.84 1.48 -1.24
C ILE A 25 10.80 1.53 0.28
N THR A 26 9.89 2.33 0.81
CA THR A 26 9.77 2.59 2.23
C THR A 26 8.38 2.18 2.72
N VAL A 27 8.16 2.23 4.04
CA VAL A 27 6.86 1.93 4.63
C VAL A 27 5.79 2.95 4.25
N GLU A 28 6.19 4.18 3.89
CA GLU A 28 5.28 5.22 3.39
C GLU A 28 4.69 4.86 2.03
N HIS A 29 5.46 4.23 1.14
CA HIS A 29 4.94 3.72 -0.14
C HIS A 29 3.94 2.60 0.05
N LEU A 30 4.22 1.71 1.00
CA LEU A 30 3.30 0.64 1.37
C LEU A 30 2.02 1.22 1.99
N LEU A 31 2.14 2.18 2.91
CA LEU A 31 0.99 2.84 3.51
C LEU A 31 0.13 3.51 2.44
N LEU A 32 0.74 4.21 1.47
CA LEU A 32 0.03 4.82 0.35
C LEU A 32 -0.75 3.79 -0.47
N ALA A 33 -0.11 2.67 -0.85
CA ALA A 33 -0.79 1.61 -1.59
C ALA A 33 -1.89 0.90 -0.78
N LEU A 34 -1.77 0.86 0.55
CA LEU A 34 -2.81 0.33 1.44
C LEU A 34 -4.03 1.24 1.56
N LEU A 35 -3.94 2.53 1.18
CA LEU A 35 -5.13 3.39 1.13
C LEU A 35 -6.12 2.93 0.05
N ASP A 36 -5.62 2.30 -1.02
CA ASP A 36 -6.43 1.72 -2.10
C ASP A 36 -6.79 0.24 -1.86
N ASN A 37 -6.31 -0.35 -0.75
CA ASN A 37 -6.63 -1.72 -0.35
C ASN A 37 -7.95 -1.71 0.46
N PRO A 38 -9.05 -2.33 -0.02
CA PRO A 38 -10.34 -2.31 0.66
C PRO A 38 -10.29 -2.73 2.14
N SER A 39 -9.60 -3.83 2.45
CA SER A 39 -9.47 -4.35 3.81
C SER A 39 -8.73 -3.37 4.74
N ALA A 40 -7.61 -2.79 4.27
CA ALA A 40 -6.88 -1.81 5.05
C ALA A 40 -7.65 -0.49 5.20
N ALA A 41 -8.35 -0.03 4.15
CA ALA A 41 -9.18 1.16 4.17
C ALA A 41 -10.34 1.04 5.17
N GLU A 42 -10.97 -0.14 5.30
CA GLU A 42 -11.99 -0.39 6.33
C GLU A 42 -11.42 -0.23 7.74
N VAL A 43 -10.24 -0.78 8.00
CA VAL A 43 -9.56 -0.66 9.31
C VAL A 43 -9.19 0.80 9.61
N LEU A 44 -8.61 1.51 8.64
CA LEU A 44 -8.24 2.92 8.80
C LEU A 44 -9.45 3.80 9.11
N LYS A 45 -10.57 3.58 8.40
CA LYS A 45 -11.85 4.26 8.68
C LYS A 45 -12.37 3.94 10.08
N ALA A 46 -12.29 2.67 10.51
CA ALA A 46 -12.70 2.27 11.86
C ALA A 46 -11.83 2.92 12.95
N CYS A 47 -10.58 3.25 12.64
CA CYS A 47 -9.67 4.00 13.49
C CYS A 47 -9.83 5.54 13.38
N ALA A 48 -10.83 6.04 12.64
CA ALA A 48 -11.04 7.46 12.36
C ALA A 48 -9.84 8.15 11.67
N ALA A 49 -9.03 7.37 10.93
CA ALA A 49 -8.06 7.90 9.99
C ALA A 49 -8.77 8.12 8.65
N HIS A 50 -8.86 9.38 8.22
CA HIS A 50 -9.50 9.81 6.98
C HIS A 50 -8.47 10.24 5.94
#